data_AF-A0A523SUG3-F1
#
_entry.id   AF-A0A523SUG3-F1
#
_cell.length_a   1.000
_cell.length_b   1.000
_cell.length_c   1.000
_cell.angle_alpha   90.00
_cell.angle_beta   90.00
_cell.angle_gamma   90.00
#
_symmetry.space_group_name_H-M   'P 1'
#
loop_
_entity.id
_entity.type
_entity.pdbx_description
1 polymer ?
#
loop_
_entity_poly.entity_id
_entity_poly.type
_entity_poly.pdbx_seq_one_letter_code
_entity_poly.pdbx_strand_id
1 'polypeptide(L)'
;MHWQRAIIAVAFLGVVVGGLACAAKPLQIIAGGETTEVLKIENERLVLIYKFTRPVDPSSVTNGGTFIVSTDLVELVDGKITFPDEQTVRFESLQPASELLPEGGGMVKVRVVGRSRFQEWVADKDGHPIDGDCDGTGGGDFIAEYQCRL
;
A
#
# COMPACT_ATOMS: atom_id res chain seq x y z
N MET A 1 -14.59 56.01 36.38
CA MET A 1 -14.20 54.70 36.94
C MET A 1 -14.96 53.61 36.20
N HIS A 2 -14.32 52.46 36.00
CA HIS A 2 -14.70 51.30 35.16
C HIS A 2 -14.39 51.46 33.66
N TRP A 3 -13.15 51.19 33.20
CA TRP A 3 -12.41 49.91 33.01
C TRP A 3 -12.82 49.09 31.78
N GLN A 4 -11.92 49.19 30.79
CA GLN A 4 -11.51 48.28 29.72
C GLN A 4 -12.06 46.84 29.72
N ARG A 5 -12.36 46.34 28.51
CA ARG A 5 -11.52 45.35 27.81
C ARG A 5 -11.98 45.17 26.36
N ALA A 6 -11.16 45.63 25.43
CA ALA A 6 -11.24 45.26 24.01
C ALA A 6 -10.74 43.82 23.87
N ILE A 7 -11.53 42.96 23.24
CA ILE A 7 -11.13 41.60 22.86
C ILE A 7 -10.57 41.68 21.44
N ILE A 8 -9.26 41.55 21.32
CA ILE A 8 -8.57 41.36 20.05
C ILE A 8 -8.79 39.91 19.64
N ALA A 9 -9.67 39.69 18.66
CA ALA A 9 -9.82 38.39 18.02
C ALA A 9 -8.67 38.21 17.03
N VAL A 10 -7.66 37.43 17.42
CA VAL A 10 -6.58 37.00 16.53
C VAL A 10 -7.16 35.94 15.58
N ALA A 11 -7.25 36.28 14.31
CA ALA A 11 -7.59 35.36 13.24
C ALA A 11 -6.46 34.31 13.10
N PHE A 12 -6.73 33.08 13.53
CA PHE A 12 -5.90 31.94 13.14
C PHE A 12 -6.30 31.57 11.71
N LEU A 13 -5.46 31.97 10.77
CA LEU A 13 -5.44 31.48 9.41
C LEU A 13 -5.02 29.99 9.47
N GLY A 14 -5.99 29.11 9.65
CA GLY A 14 -5.79 27.68 9.48
C GLY A 14 -5.54 27.41 8.00
N VAL A 15 -4.27 27.27 7.63
CA VAL A 15 -3.87 26.71 6.34
C VAL A 15 -4.37 25.26 6.34
N VAL A 16 -5.54 25.04 5.74
CA VAL A 16 -5.99 23.71 5.35
C VAL A 16 -5.09 23.31 4.20
N VAL A 17 -3.98 22.64 4.53
CA VAL A 17 -3.24 21.85 3.55
C VAL A 17 -4.20 20.74 3.13
N GLY A 18 -4.90 20.99 2.03
CA GLY A 18 -5.70 19.98 1.35
C GLY A 18 -4.74 18.92 0.83
N GLY A 19 -4.45 17.92 1.66
CA GLY A 19 -3.92 16.66 1.19
C GLY A 19 -4.92 16.12 0.19
N LEU A 20 -4.57 16.18 -1.10
CA LEU A 20 -5.26 15.45 -2.15
C LEU A 20 -5.10 13.97 -1.78
N ALA A 21 -6.08 13.43 -1.05
CA ALA A 21 -6.20 12.00 -0.91
C ALA A 21 -6.43 11.47 -2.33
N CYS A 22 -5.42 10.79 -2.88
CA CYS A 22 -5.59 9.94 -4.05
C CYS A 22 -6.71 8.96 -3.74
N ALA A 23 -7.93 9.27 -4.18
CA ALA A 23 -9.04 8.35 -4.12
C ALA A 23 -8.82 7.32 -5.24
N ALA A 24 -7.96 6.34 -4.96
CA ALA A 24 -7.95 5.10 -5.72
C ALA A 24 -9.35 4.48 -5.56
N LYS A 25 -10.08 4.41 -6.66
CA LYS A 25 -11.41 3.78 -6.71
C LYS A 25 -11.18 2.30 -6.38
N PRO A 26 -11.81 1.74 -5.33
CA PRO A 26 -11.65 0.32 -5.06
C PRO A 26 -12.14 -0.46 -6.28
N LEU A 27 -11.24 -1.25 -6.88
CA LEU A 27 -11.59 -2.20 -7.94
C LEU A 27 -12.43 -3.30 -7.29
N GLN A 28 -13.74 -3.27 -7.51
CA GLN A 28 -14.61 -4.39 -7.18
C GLN A 28 -14.52 -5.42 -8.30
N ILE A 29 -13.77 -6.50 -8.07
CA ILE A 29 -13.80 -7.67 -8.95
C ILE A 29 -14.95 -8.57 -8.51
N ILE A 30 -15.87 -8.82 -9.45
CA ILE A 30 -17.02 -9.70 -9.25
C ILE A 30 -16.54 -11.15 -9.35
N ALA A 31 -16.25 -11.76 -8.20
CA ALA A 31 -16.56 -13.13 -7.80
C ALA A 31 -15.50 -13.65 -6.80
N GLY A 32 -15.87 -13.76 -5.51
CA GLY A 32 -15.12 -14.52 -4.51
C GLY A 32 -14.21 -13.72 -3.58
N GLY A 33 -14.79 -13.03 -2.60
CA GLY A 33 -14.06 -12.36 -1.51
C GLY A 33 -13.58 -10.94 -1.87
N GLU A 34 -13.87 -9.97 -1.01
CA GLU A 34 -13.40 -8.59 -1.19
C GLU A 34 -11.88 -8.49 -0.90
N THR A 35 -11.04 -8.81 -1.86
CA THR A 35 -9.65 -8.34 -1.85
C THR A 35 -9.70 -6.83 -2.11
N THR A 36 -9.38 -6.03 -1.10
CA THR A 36 -9.25 -4.57 -1.28
C THR A 36 -7.78 -4.27 -1.54
N GLU A 37 -7.43 -4.15 -2.81
CA GLU A 37 -6.11 -3.73 -3.26
C GLU A 37 -6.08 -2.21 -3.36
N VAL A 38 -5.19 -1.56 -2.62
CA VAL A 38 -5.09 -0.08 -2.64
C VAL A 38 -3.64 0.33 -2.86
N LEU A 39 -3.38 0.96 -4.01
CA LEU A 39 -2.23 1.84 -4.20
C LEU A 39 -2.62 3.29 -3.85
N LYS A 40 -1.82 3.94 -3.01
CA LYS A 40 -1.98 5.36 -2.67
C LYS A 40 -0.65 6.02 -2.28
N ILE A 41 -0.68 7.33 -2.17
CA ILE A 41 0.41 8.12 -1.59
C ILE A 41 -0.01 8.55 -0.19
N GLU A 42 0.81 8.25 0.81
CA GLU A 42 0.63 8.71 2.19
C GLU A 42 1.94 9.30 2.71
N ASN A 43 1.90 10.51 3.29
CA ASN A 43 3.09 11.18 3.81
C ASN A 43 4.26 11.20 2.80
N GLU A 44 3.93 11.52 1.53
CA GLU A 44 4.86 11.54 0.39
C GLU A 44 5.45 10.17 0.02
N ARG A 45 5.00 9.06 0.62
CA ARG A 45 5.48 7.69 0.33
C ARG A 45 4.49 6.93 -0.51
N LEU A 46 5.02 6.04 -1.35
CA LEU A 46 4.22 5.05 -2.07
C LEU A 46 3.77 3.97 -1.08
N VAL A 47 2.46 3.77 -0.96
CA VAL A 47 1.87 2.81 -0.04
C VAL A 47 0.98 1.85 -0.80
N LEU A 48 1.22 0.57 -0.58
CA LEU A 48 0.44 -0.55 -1.11
C LEU A 48 -0.18 -1.31 0.06
N ILE A 49 -1.48 -1.55 -0.03
CA ILE A 49 -2.24 -2.31 0.96
C ILE A 49 -2.92 -3.46 0.26
N TYR A 50 -2.63 -4.67 0.75
CA TYR A 50 -3.21 -5.92 0.28
C TYR A 50 -3.91 -6.60 1.44
N LYS A 51 -5.20 -6.90 1.25
CA LYS A 51 -6.00 -7.62 2.22
C LYS A 51 -6.31 -9.02 1.71
N PHE A 52 -5.77 -10.02 2.36
CA PHE A 52 -5.98 -11.43 2.03
C PHE A 52 -7.32 -11.93 2.56
N THR A 53 -7.87 -12.97 1.93
CA THR A 53 -9.10 -13.64 2.37
C THR A 53 -8.94 -14.43 3.67
N ARG A 54 -7.70 -14.67 4.11
CA ARG A 54 -7.35 -15.43 5.33
C ARG A 54 -6.20 -14.77 6.10
N PRO A 55 -6.06 -15.07 7.41
CA PRO A 55 -4.94 -14.61 8.20
C PRO A 55 -3.61 -15.06 7.60
N VAL A 56 -2.71 -14.11 7.35
CA VAL A 56 -1.37 -14.32 6.79
C VAL A 56 -0.44 -14.84 7.88
N ASP A 57 0.45 -15.77 7.53
CA ASP A 57 1.64 -16.06 8.33
C ASP A 57 2.75 -15.05 8.01
N PRO A 58 3.11 -14.14 8.94
CA PRO A 58 4.17 -13.15 8.71
C PRO A 58 5.53 -13.79 8.38
N SER A 59 5.77 -15.04 8.78
CA SER A 59 7.03 -15.73 8.51
C SER A 59 7.20 -16.12 7.03
N SER A 60 6.08 -16.22 6.31
CA SER A 60 6.01 -16.48 4.86
C SER A 60 6.32 -15.23 4.01
N VAL A 61 6.35 -14.04 4.64
CA VAL A 61 6.60 -12.75 4.00
C VAL A 61 8.01 -12.27 4.33
N THR A 62 8.79 -11.93 3.31
CA THR A 62 10.15 -11.41 3.46
C THR A 62 10.15 -9.90 3.22
N ASN A 63 10.60 -9.13 4.22
CA ASN A 63 10.74 -7.68 4.07
C ASN A 63 11.70 -7.37 2.92
N GLY A 64 11.24 -6.61 1.91
CA GLY A 64 11.99 -6.31 0.69
C GLY A 64 12.16 -7.47 -0.31
N GLY A 65 11.63 -8.66 -0.01
CA GLY A 65 11.69 -9.83 -0.89
C GLY A 65 10.32 -10.32 -1.37
N THR A 66 9.25 -9.94 -0.65
CA THR A 66 7.89 -10.40 -0.97
C THR A 66 7.06 -9.42 -1.76
N PHE A 67 7.26 -8.12 -1.59
CA PHE A 67 6.69 -7.14 -2.49
C PHE A 67 7.80 -6.69 -3.42
N ILE A 68 7.80 -7.22 -4.64
CA ILE A 68 8.68 -6.75 -5.71
C ILE A 68 7.92 -5.61 -6.39
N VAL A 69 8.29 -4.39 -6.05
CA VAL A 69 7.66 -3.18 -6.56
C VAL A 69 8.62 -2.51 -7.53
N SER A 70 8.14 -2.18 -8.73
CA SER A 70 8.88 -1.41 -9.71
C SER A 70 8.02 -0.27 -10.27
N THR A 71 8.67 0.74 -10.81
CA THR A 71 8.04 1.89 -11.45
C THR A 71 8.67 2.15 -12.82
N ASP A 72 8.16 3.13 -13.54
CA ASP A 72 8.77 3.58 -14.80
C ASP A 72 10.19 4.14 -14.65
N LEU A 73 10.59 4.54 -13.43
CA LEU A 73 11.92 5.12 -13.16
C LEU A 73 12.85 4.20 -12.37
N VAL A 74 12.29 3.27 -11.59
CA VAL A 74 13.06 2.46 -10.62
C VAL A 74 12.67 0.99 -10.78
N GLU A 75 13.66 0.15 -11.10
CA GLU A 75 13.45 -1.28 -11.33
C GLU A 75 13.07 -2.05 -10.04
N LEU A 76 13.54 -1.59 -8.89
CA LEU A 76 13.20 -2.18 -7.59
C LEU A 76 13.10 -1.08 -6.53
N VAL A 77 11.91 -0.89 -5.98
CA VAL A 77 11.62 0.07 -4.92
C VAL A 77 11.86 -0.57 -3.55
N ASP A 78 12.79 -0.01 -2.79
CA ASP A 78 12.97 -0.41 -1.40
C ASP A 78 11.77 0.01 -0.55
N GLY A 79 11.34 -0.86 0.35
CA GLY A 79 10.26 -0.54 1.25
C GLY A 79 10.25 -1.39 2.51
N LYS A 80 9.36 -0.99 3.42
CA LYS A 80 9.10 -1.66 4.68
C LYS A 80 7.75 -2.36 4.61
N ILE A 81 7.73 -3.63 5.00
CA ILE A 81 6.50 -4.40 5.19
C ILE A 81 6.03 -4.29 6.65
N THR A 82 4.73 -4.10 6.82
CA THR A 82 4.04 -4.10 8.12
C THR A 82 2.73 -4.89 8.01
N PHE A 83 2.21 -5.34 9.15
CA PHE A 83 0.95 -6.08 9.25
C PHE A 83 0.00 -5.27 10.15
N PRO A 84 -0.84 -4.39 9.59
CA PRO A 84 -1.80 -3.61 10.36
C PRO A 84 -2.79 -4.47 11.15
N ASP A 85 -3.12 -5.65 10.62
CA ASP A 85 -3.95 -6.69 11.23
C ASP A 85 -3.52 -8.07 10.72
N GLU A 86 -4.27 -9.13 11.04
CA GLU A 86 -3.89 -10.51 10.68
C GLU A 86 -4.04 -10.83 9.19
N GLN A 87 -4.81 -10.07 8.41
CA GLN A 87 -5.10 -10.32 7.00
C GLN A 87 -4.48 -9.29 6.07
N THR A 88 -4.01 -8.16 6.61
CA THR A 88 -3.52 -7.05 5.84
C THR A 88 -2.00 -7.02 5.82
N VAL A 89 -1.44 -6.95 4.62
CA VAL A 89 -0.02 -6.64 4.41
C VAL A 89 0.10 -5.26 3.80
N ARG A 90 0.93 -4.43 4.41
CA ARG A 90 1.18 -3.05 3.98
C ARG A 90 2.65 -2.88 3.64
N PHE A 91 2.92 -2.44 2.42
CA PHE A 91 4.22 -1.98 1.96
C PHE A 91 4.25 -0.45 1.94
N GLU A 92 5.35 0.13 2.40
CA GLU A 92 5.63 1.57 2.33
C GLU A 92 7.05 1.79 1.79
N SER A 93 7.18 2.63 0.76
CA SER A 93 8.48 2.93 0.17
C SER A 93 9.41 3.70 1.11
N LEU A 94 10.72 3.41 1.04
CA LEU A 94 11.74 4.14 1.79
C LEU A 94 12.11 5.48 1.15
N GLN A 95 11.84 5.65 -0.15
CA GLN A 95 12.02 6.89 -0.92
C GLN A 95 10.65 7.59 -1.12
N PRO A 96 10.63 8.93 -1.26
CA PRO A 96 9.40 9.64 -1.54
C PRO A 96 8.90 9.31 -2.95
N ALA A 97 7.59 9.36 -3.17
CA ALA A 97 6.96 9.01 -4.44
C ALA A 97 7.47 9.87 -5.62
N SER A 98 7.88 11.12 -5.35
CA SER A 98 8.48 12.02 -6.35
C SER A 98 9.86 11.58 -6.85
N GLU A 99 10.57 10.72 -6.11
CA GLU A 99 11.84 10.12 -6.54
C GLU A 99 11.62 8.79 -7.27
N LEU A 100 10.43 8.21 -7.12
CA LEU A 100 10.08 6.90 -7.68
C LEU A 100 9.23 7.02 -8.96
N LEU A 101 8.56 8.14 -9.18
CA LEU A 101 7.62 8.34 -10.29
C LEU A 101 7.96 9.61 -11.08
N PRO A 102 7.69 9.65 -12.41
CA PRO A 102 7.82 10.86 -13.20
C PRO A 102 6.93 12.00 -12.70
N GLU A 103 7.23 13.22 -13.13
CA GLU A 103 6.36 14.37 -12.89
C GLU A 103 4.95 14.11 -13.46
N GLY A 104 3.92 14.20 -12.62
CA GLY A 104 2.53 13.85 -12.97
C GLY A 104 2.14 12.39 -12.70
N GLY A 105 3.06 11.54 -12.24
CA GLY A 105 2.83 10.13 -11.92
C GLY A 105 3.23 9.17 -13.04
N GLY A 106 2.96 7.89 -12.83
CA GLY A 106 3.42 6.82 -13.71
C GLY A 106 2.85 5.46 -13.32
N MET A 107 3.31 4.43 -14.00
CA MET A 107 2.94 3.05 -13.69
C MET A 107 3.73 2.54 -12.50
N VAL A 108 3.03 1.80 -11.64
CA VAL A 108 3.60 1.03 -10.54
C VAL A 108 3.23 -0.43 -10.78
N LYS A 109 4.24 -1.28 -10.88
CA LYS A 109 4.07 -2.72 -11.05
C LYS A 109 4.42 -3.39 -9.74
N VAL A 110 3.59 -4.35 -9.35
CA VAL A 110 3.75 -5.08 -8.10
C VAL A 110 3.68 -6.56 -8.42
N ARG A 111 4.69 -7.30 -7.99
CA ARG A 111 4.65 -8.75 -7.90
C ARG A 111 4.72 -9.15 -6.43
N VAL A 112 3.84 -10.04 -5.98
CA VAL A 112 3.90 -10.60 -4.62
C VAL A 112 4.45 -12.03 -4.68
N VAL A 113 5.53 -12.27 -3.94
CA VAL A 113 6.28 -13.53 -3.93
C VAL A 113 6.56 -13.94 -2.48
N GLY A 114 6.01 -15.02 -1.97
CA GLY A 114 6.35 -15.44 -0.62
C GLY A 114 7.61 -16.32 -0.54
N ARG A 115 7.95 -16.73 0.69
CA ARG A 115 9.28 -17.26 1.05
C ARG A 115 9.53 -18.73 0.65
N SER A 116 8.52 -19.43 0.14
CA SER A 116 8.65 -20.85 -0.20
C SER A 116 9.65 -21.05 -1.35
N ARG A 117 10.81 -21.65 -1.07
CA ARG A 117 11.89 -21.89 -2.07
C ARG A 117 11.46 -22.72 -3.29
N PHE A 118 10.33 -23.41 -3.21
CA PHE A 118 9.85 -24.29 -4.26
C PHE A 118 8.59 -23.79 -4.95
N GLN A 119 7.85 -22.88 -4.31
CA GLN A 119 6.50 -22.51 -4.74
C GLN A 119 6.23 -21.01 -4.70
N GLU A 120 7.15 -20.21 -4.15
CA GLU A 120 7.12 -18.73 -4.20
C GLU A 120 5.83 -18.08 -3.65
N TRP A 121 5.12 -18.76 -2.75
CA TRP A 121 3.83 -18.32 -2.22
C TRP A 121 3.87 -17.65 -0.85
N VAL A 122 2.93 -16.72 -0.63
CA VAL A 122 2.52 -16.25 0.70
C VAL A 122 1.58 -17.30 1.30
N ALA A 123 1.72 -17.60 2.59
CA ALA A 123 0.94 -18.63 3.25
C ALA A 123 0.04 -18.07 4.37
N ASP A 124 -1.05 -18.78 4.65
CA ASP A 124 -1.82 -18.60 5.88
C ASP A 124 -1.11 -19.23 7.08
N LYS A 125 -1.67 -19.02 8.28
CA LYS A 125 -1.14 -19.55 9.55
C LYS A 125 -1.06 -21.09 9.61
N ASP A 126 -1.81 -21.78 8.77
CA ASP A 126 -1.81 -23.25 8.69
C ASP A 126 -0.82 -23.76 7.62
N GLY A 127 -0.13 -22.86 6.92
CA GLY A 127 0.84 -23.16 5.89
C GLY A 127 0.23 -23.40 4.51
N HIS A 128 -1.05 -23.10 4.31
CA HIS A 128 -1.68 -23.15 3.00
C HIS A 128 -1.38 -21.89 2.20
N PRO A 129 -1.19 -22.01 0.88
CA PRO A 129 -0.98 -20.85 0.03
C PRO A 129 -2.21 -19.94 -0.03
N ILE A 130 -1.94 -18.64 -0.13
CA ILE A 130 -2.94 -17.57 -0.27
C ILE A 130 -2.52 -16.52 -1.31
N ASP A 131 -1.64 -16.88 -2.26
CA ASP A 131 -1.05 -16.01 -3.27
C ASP A 131 -1.72 -16.10 -4.66
N GLY A 132 -1.61 -15.03 -5.46
CA GLY A 132 -1.98 -15.01 -6.89
C GLY A 132 -3.11 -14.05 -7.27
N ASP A 133 -4.15 -13.99 -6.45
CA ASP A 133 -5.32 -13.11 -6.55
C ASP A 133 -5.98 -12.89 -5.17
N CYS A 134 -5.25 -13.31 -4.12
CA CYS A 134 -5.70 -13.34 -2.73
C CYS A 134 -6.92 -14.24 -2.47
N ASP A 135 -7.24 -15.20 -3.34
CA ASP A 135 -8.41 -16.08 -3.23
C ASP A 135 -8.26 -17.24 -2.21
N GLY A 136 -7.03 -17.49 -1.73
CA GLY A 136 -6.74 -18.60 -0.81
C GLY A 136 -6.38 -19.93 -1.49
N THR A 137 -6.03 -19.89 -2.77
CA THR A 137 -5.51 -21.00 -3.58
C THR A 137 -4.02 -20.76 -3.87
N GLY A 138 -3.26 -21.83 -4.12
CA GLY A 138 -1.84 -21.69 -4.46
C GLY A 138 -1.56 -21.80 -5.95
N GLY A 139 -0.54 -21.07 -6.40
CA GLY A 139 0.04 -21.24 -7.73
C GLY A 139 -0.13 -20.05 -8.68
N GLY A 140 -0.30 -18.84 -8.15
CA GLY A 140 -0.27 -17.62 -8.95
C GLY A 140 0.82 -16.67 -8.48
N ASP A 141 1.71 -16.25 -9.38
CA ASP A 141 2.44 -15.01 -9.22
C ASP A 141 1.42 -13.86 -9.26
N PHE A 142 1.06 -13.30 -8.10
CA PHE A 142 0.22 -12.10 -8.11
C PHE A 142 0.99 -10.99 -8.81
N ILE A 143 0.52 -10.54 -9.96
CA ILE A 143 1.08 -9.41 -10.70
C ILE A 143 -0.04 -8.40 -10.93
N ALA A 144 0.14 -7.20 -10.40
CA ALA A 144 -0.75 -6.08 -10.63
C ALA A 144 0.01 -4.87 -11.16
N GLU A 145 -0.66 -4.11 -12.03
CA GLU A 145 -0.19 -2.84 -12.53
C GLU A 145 -1.18 -1.75 -12.15
N TYR A 146 -0.68 -0.67 -11.55
CA TYR A 146 -1.48 0.45 -11.09
C TYR A 146 -0.99 1.73 -11.75
N GLN A 147 -1.94 2.55 -12.21
CA GLN A 147 -1.64 3.93 -12.57
C GLN A 147 -1.62 4.79 -11.31
N CYS A 148 -0.46 5.36 -10.98
CA CYS A 148 -0.30 6.32 -9.89
C CYS A 148 -0.29 7.76 -10.43
N ARG A 149 -0.78 8.71 -9.63
CA ARG A 149 -0.71 10.16 -9.89
C ARG A 149 -0.12 10.86 -8.67
N LEU A 150 0.80 11.79 -8.89
CA LEU A 150 1.40 12.65 -7.86
C LEU A 150 0.56 13.91 -7.63
#